data_AF-A0A1J4T9F3-F1
#
_entry.id   AF-A0A1J4T9F3-F1
#
_cell.length_a   1.000
_cell.length_b   1.000
_cell.length_c   1.000
_cell.angle_alpha   90.00
_cell.angle_beta   90.00
_cell.angle_gamma   90.00
#
_symmetry.space_group_name_H-M   'P 1'
#
loop_
_entity.id
_entity.type
_entity.pdbx_description
1 polymer ?
#
loop_
_entity_poly.entity_id
_entity_poly.type
_entity_poly.pdbx_seq_one_letter_code
_entity_poly.pdbx_strand_id
1 'polypeptide(L)'
;MEKRRIVVIVGSKSDLAQCRKGLEFLAGDNRVEVVGVYVRSQHRNTLETQKLLKKLSGQEIDAAIIGAGWANHLSGCCDAYLRYTLKDSKIVVLGVAFEDRENPNHTKAATLSITEVPGTQVVFNWYGDLFIGADGFSRACAFAAMAELWPMIKLPSPKDPMDLTLDEALKLASE
;
A
#
# COMPACT_ATOMS: atom_id res chain seq x y z
N MET A 1 -19.19 4.51 -19.10
CA MET A 1 -17.89 3.98 -18.64
C MET A 1 -18.10 3.47 -17.23
N GLU A 2 -17.67 2.25 -16.94
CA GLU A 2 -17.73 1.72 -15.57
C GLU A 2 -16.82 2.54 -14.66
N LYS A 3 -17.26 2.78 -13.42
CA LYS A 3 -16.49 3.57 -12.46
C LYS A 3 -15.37 2.73 -11.87
N ARG A 4 -14.19 3.32 -11.70
CA ARG A 4 -13.10 2.71 -10.95
C ARG A 4 -13.45 2.62 -9.48
N ARG A 5 -13.37 1.43 -8.92
CA ARG A 5 -13.68 1.14 -7.53
C ARG A 5 -12.40 1.23 -6.71
N ILE A 6 -12.28 2.29 -5.91
CA ILE A 6 -11.08 2.62 -5.15
C ILE A 6 -11.35 2.46 -3.66
N VAL A 7 -10.39 1.89 -2.95
CA VAL A 7 -10.35 1.91 -1.48
C VAL A 7 -9.17 2.75 -1.00
N VAL A 8 -9.37 3.46 0.11
CA VAL A 8 -8.30 4.19 0.80
C VAL A 8 -8.05 3.56 2.17
N ILE A 9 -6.79 3.28 2.49
CA ILE A 9 -6.37 2.75 3.79
C ILE A 9 -5.26 3.64 4.35
N VAL A 10 -5.45 4.21 5.54
CA VAL A 10 -4.46 5.09 6.19
C VAL A 10 -4.05 4.55 7.55
N GLY A 11 -2.76 4.68 7.88
CA GLY A 11 -2.16 4.14 9.11
C GLY A 11 -2.73 4.72 10.40
N SER A 12 -3.11 5.99 10.38
CA SER A 12 -3.60 6.71 11.56
C SER A 12 -4.60 7.80 11.22
N LYS A 13 -5.32 8.29 12.23
CA LYS A 13 -6.24 9.42 12.07
C LYS A 13 -5.50 10.73 11.78
N SER A 14 -4.31 10.93 12.34
CA SER A 14 -3.48 12.11 12.11
C SER A 14 -3.03 12.23 10.64
N ASP A 15 -2.87 11.11 9.94
CA ASP A 15 -2.51 11.10 8.51
C ASP A 15 -3.62 11.67 7.61
N LEU A 16 -4.88 11.69 8.06
CA LEU A 16 -6.01 12.16 7.25
C LEU A 16 -5.88 13.63 6.84
N ALA A 17 -5.14 14.45 7.61
CA ALA A 17 -4.88 15.84 7.23
C ALA A 17 -4.12 15.94 5.90
N GLN A 18 -3.18 15.01 5.64
CA GLN A 18 -2.45 14.94 4.37
C GLN A 18 -3.32 14.37 3.24
N CYS A 19 -4.37 13.63 3.57
CA CYS A 19 -5.25 12.99 2.59
C CYS A 19 -6.32 13.94 2.02
N ARG A 20 -6.61 15.05 2.72
CA ARG A 20 -7.80 15.87 2.49
C ARG A 20 -8.04 16.24 1.02
N LYS A 21 -7.06 16.84 0.35
CA LYS A 21 -7.20 17.29 -1.05
C LYS A 21 -7.44 16.12 -2.01
N GLY A 22 -6.74 15.01 -1.82
CA GLY A 22 -6.93 13.80 -2.63
C GLY A 22 -8.31 13.18 -2.42
N LEU A 23 -8.81 13.15 -1.17
CA LEU A 23 -10.15 12.66 -0.87
C LEU A 23 -11.24 13.56 -1.47
N GLU A 24 -11.08 14.89 -1.38
CA GLU A 24 -11.98 15.86 -2.03
C GLU A 24 -11.99 15.66 -3.55
N PHE A 25 -10.83 15.43 -4.17
CA PHE A 25 -10.71 15.10 -5.59
C PHE A 25 -11.47 13.81 -5.94
N LEU A 26 -11.25 12.71 -5.22
CA LEU A 26 -11.93 11.44 -5.49
C LEU A 26 -13.45 11.54 -5.30
N ALA A 27 -13.91 12.33 -4.33
CA ALA A 27 -15.33 12.54 -4.08
C ALA A 27 -16.01 13.33 -5.22
N GLY A 28 -15.28 14.22 -5.89
CA GLY A 28 -15.77 15.01 -7.03
C GLY A 28 -15.63 14.34 -8.39
N ASP A 29 -14.87 13.25 -8.50
CA ASP A 29 -14.59 12.59 -9.78
C ASP A 29 -15.65 11.56 -10.15
N ASN A 30 -16.40 11.81 -11.22
CA ASN A 30 -17.47 10.92 -11.69
C ASN A 30 -16.98 9.58 -12.28
N ARG A 31 -15.67 9.43 -12.50
CA ARG A 31 -15.03 8.20 -12.99
C ARG A 31 -14.72 7.22 -11.85
N VAL A 32 -14.86 7.66 -10.59
CA VAL A 32 -14.48 6.90 -9.41
C VAL A 32 -15.70 6.60 -8.53
N GLU A 33 -15.68 5.42 -7.92
CA GLU A 33 -16.46 5.05 -6.75
C GLU A 33 -15.50 4.76 -5.60
N VAL A 34 -15.52 5.60 -4.56
CA VAL A 34 -14.76 5.33 -3.33
C VAL A 34 -15.56 4.34 -2.48
N VAL A 35 -15.17 3.07 -2.51
CA VAL A 35 -15.85 1.98 -1.80
C VAL A 35 -15.72 2.13 -0.27
N GLY A 36 -14.61 2.72 0.19
CA GLY A 36 -14.43 3.04 1.59
C GLY A 36 -13.11 3.73 1.90
N VAL A 37 -13.09 4.42 3.04
CA VAL A 37 -11.89 5.01 3.64
C VAL A 37 -11.71 4.38 5.01
N TYR A 38 -10.58 3.70 5.23
CA TYR A 38 -10.31 2.93 6.43
C TYR A 38 -9.08 3.45 7.16
N VAL A 39 -9.21 3.71 8.46
CA VAL A 39 -8.07 3.99 9.34
C VAL A 39 -7.65 2.70 10.02
N ARG A 40 -6.49 2.15 9.65
CA ARG A 40 -5.97 0.87 10.15
C ARG A 40 -4.45 0.92 10.24
N SER A 41 -3.91 0.58 11.41
CA SER A 41 -2.47 0.49 11.62
C SER A 41 -2.00 -0.95 11.42
N GLN A 42 -0.97 -1.15 10.60
CA GLN A 42 -0.34 -2.46 10.46
C GLN A 42 0.29 -2.96 11.76
N HIS A 43 0.73 -2.05 12.64
CA HIS A 43 1.40 -2.41 13.90
C HIS A 43 0.43 -2.55 15.07
N ARG A 44 -0.74 -1.88 15.03
CA ARG A 44 -1.73 -1.93 16.13
C ARG A 44 -2.97 -2.76 15.81
N ASN A 45 -3.25 -3.01 14.53
CA ASN A 45 -4.49 -3.62 14.04
C ASN A 45 -4.20 -4.61 12.88
N THR A 46 -3.16 -5.43 13.01
CA THR A 46 -2.69 -6.32 11.93
C THR A 46 -3.79 -7.26 11.44
N LEU A 47 -4.47 -7.94 12.37
CA LEU A 47 -5.50 -8.93 12.04
C LEU A 47 -6.73 -8.28 11.41
N GLU A 48 -7.13 -7.09 11.88
CA GLU A 48 -8.25 -6.33 11.34
C GLU A 48 -7.94 -5.82 9.93
N THR A 49 -6.69 -5.43 9.67
CA THR A 49 -6.20 -5.06 8.34
C THR A 49 -6.29 -6.26 7.39
N GLN A 50 -5.81 -7.44 7.82
CA GLN A 50 -5.90 -8.67 7.01
C GLN A 50 -7.34 -9.09 6.74
N LYS A 51 -8.23 -9.03 7.75
CA LYS A 51 -9.67 -9.30 7.58
C LYS A 51 -10.32 -8.35 6.58
N LEU A 52 -9.94 -7.07 6.62
CA LEU A 52 -10.40 -6.08 5.63
C LEU A 52 -9.94 -6.44 4.22
N LEU A 53 -8.65 -6.75 4.02
CA LEU A 53 -8.12 -7.14 2.72
C LEU A 53 -8.81 -8.39 2.17
N LYS A 54 -9.06 -9.41 3.02
CA LYS A 54 -9.81 -10.60 2.63
C LYS A 54 -11.23 -10.26 2.16
N LYS A 55 -11.91 -9.33 2.84
CA LYS A 55 -13.23 -8.84 2.43
C LYS A 55 -13.17 -8.08 1.10
N LEU A 56 -12.14 -7.27 0.88
CA LEU A 56 -11.97 -6.45 -0.34
C LEU A 56 -11.59 -7.30 -1.55
N SER A 57 -10.76 -8.33 -1.38
CA SER A 57 -10.35 -9.25 -2.45
C SER A 57 -11.52 -10.05 -3.05
N GLY A 58 -12.60 -10.25 -2.27
CA GLY A 58 -13.86 -10.82 -2.76
C GLY A 58 -14.76 -9.84 -3.52
N GLN A 59 -14.32 -8.60 -3.73
CA GLN A 59 -15.05 -7.55 -4.42
C GLN A 59 -14.30 -7.09 -5.67
N GLU A 60 -15.00 -6.37 -6.55
CA GLU A 60 -14.39 -5.67 -7.67
C GLU A 60 -13.77 -4.37 -7.13
N ILE A 61 -12.48 -4.42 -6.82
CA ILE A 61 -11.69 -3.26 -6.40
C ILE A 61 -10.53 -3.14 -7.38
N ASP A 62 -10.38 -1.97 -7.98
CA ASP A 62 -9.30 -1.72 -8.93
C ASP A 62 -8.03 -1.34 -8.16
N ALA A 63 -8.08 -0.30 -7.32
CA ALA A 63 -6.94 0.16 -6.51
C ALA A 63 -7.23 0.21 -5.01
N ALA A 64 -6.16 -0.02 -4.26
CA ALA A 64 -6.03 0.42 -2.88
C ALA A 64 -4.96 1.52 -2.77
N ILE A 65 -5.36 2.74 -2.39
CA ILE A 65 -4.44 3.82 -2.00
C ILE A 65 -4.11 3.63 -0.52
N ILE A 66 -2.87 3.27 -0.21
CA ILE A 66 -2.45 2.86 1.12
C ILE A 66 -1.31 3.75 1.62
N GLY A 67 -1.54 4.50 2.69
CA GLY A 67 -0.57 5.45 3.23
C GLY A 67 -0.27 5.29 4.72
N ALA A 68 1.00 5.44 5.09
CA ALA A 68 1.44 5.60 6.48
C ALA A 68 2.75 6.41 6.52
N GLY A 69 3.03 7.03 7.67
CA GLY A 69 4.31 7.67 7.96
C GLY A 69 5.32 6.71 8.60
N TRP A 70 6.55 7.18 8.80
CA TRP A 70 7.61 6.50 9.55
C TRP A 70 7.90 5.10 8.97
N ALA A 71 7.94 4.04 9.77
CA ALA A 71 8.07 2.68 9.25
C ALA A 71 6.77 2.23 8.55
N ASN A 72 6.60 2.60 7.28
CA ASN A 72 5.41 2.31 6.48
C ASN A 72 5.37 0.85 6.03
N HIS A 73 5.16 -0.06 6.97
CA HIS A 73 4.93 -1.47 6.66
C HIS A 73 3.51 -1.72 6.14
N LEU A 74 2.59 -0.75 6.26
CA LEU A 74 1.19 -0.95 5.91
C LEU A 74 1.03 -1.26 4.41
N SER A 75 1.62 -0.46 3.53
CA SER A 75 1.54 -0.67 2.07
C SER A 75 2.16 -1.99 1.66
N GLY A 76 3.41 -2.26 2.07
CA GLY A 76 4.14 -3.48 1.74
C GLY A 76 3.47 -4.75 2.28
N CYS A 77 3.01 -4.75 3.53
CA CYS A 77 2.29 -5.90 4.09
C CYS A 77 0.93 -6.13 3.42
N CYS A 78 0.22 -5.06 3.03
CA CYS A 78 -1.05 -5.21 2.30
C CYS A 78 -0.81 -5.83 0.92
N ASP A 79 0.18 -5.36 0.16
CA ASP A 79 0.54 -5.95 -1.13
C ASP A 79 0.96 -7.41 -0.97
N ALA A 80 1.89 -7.70 -0.04
CA ALA A 80 2.34 -9.06 0.21
C ALA A 80 1.19 -10.00 0.58
N TYR A 81 0.27 -9.57 1.45
CA TYR A 81 -0.88 -10.39 1.84
C TYR A 81 -1.83 -10.64 0.66
N LEU A 82 -2.10 -9.63 -0.17
CA LEU A 82 -2.89 -9.78 -1.40
C LEU A 82 -2.24 -10.81 -2.34
N ARG A 83 -0.92 -10.71 -2.59
CA ARG A 83 -0.26 -11.56 -3.59
C ARG A 83 0.06 -12.96 -3.10
N TYR A 84 0.69 -13.06 -1.93
CA TYR A 84 1.19 -14.34 -1.43
C TYR A 84 0.10 -15.16 -0.76
N THR A 85 -0.80 -14.53 -0.02
CA THR A 85 -1.85 -15.23 0.76
C THR A 85 -3.17 -15.32 0.00
N LEU A 86 -3.70 -14.19 -0.49
CA LEU A 86 -5.03 -14.16 -1.13
C LEU A 86 -5.00 -14.52 -2.62
N LYS A 87 -3.81 -14.56 -3.24
CA LYS A 87 -3.62 -14.78 -4.68
C LYS A 87 -4.40 -13.78 -5.54
N ASP A 88 -4.54 -12.55 -5.04
CA ASP A 88 -5.22 -11.45 -5.71
C ASP A 88 -4.21 -10.68 -6.55
N SER A 89 -4.42 -10.62 -7.87
CA SER A 89 -3.65 -9.81 -8.80
C SER A 89 -4.45 -8.63 -9.38
N LYS A 90 -5.70 -8.45 -8.96
CA LYS A 90 -6.62 -7.42 -9.48
C LYS A 90 -6.39 -6.10 -8.79
N ILE A 91 -6.36 -6.10 -7.46
CA ILE A 91 -6.22 -4.87 -6.67
C ILE A 91 -4.79 -4.34 -6.81
N VAL A 92 -4.56 -3.19 -7.42
CA VAL A 92 -3.23 -2.56 -7.43
C VAL A 92 -3.04 -1.71 -6.17
N VAL A 93 -1.91 -1.88 -5.51
CA VAL A 93 -1.57 -1.14 -4.29
C VAL A 93 -0.76 0.10 -4.66
N LEU A 94 -1.31 1.27 -4.36
CA LEU A 94 -0.62 2.56 -4.50
C LEU A 94 -0.13 2.98 -3.12
N GLY A 95 1.18 2.90 -2.90
CA GLY A 95 1.79 3.26 -1.62
C GLY A 95 1.96 4.77 -1.50
N VAL A 96 1.69 5.33 -0.33
CA VAL A 96 1.94 6.76 -0.04
C VAL A 96 2.79 6.86 1.23
N ALA A 97 3.92 7.56 1.14
CA ALA A 97 4.78 7.84 2.29
C ALA A 97 4.35 9.17 2.90
N PHE A 98 3.64 9.14 4.03
CA PHE A 98 3.21 10.39 4.67
C PHE A 98 4.39 11.12 5.29
N GLU A 99 4.42 12.43 5.08
CA GLU A 99 5.52 13.29 5.50
C GLU A 99 5.44 13.59 6.99
N ASP A 100 6.59 13.60 7.64
CA ASP A 100 6.80 14.21 8.93
C ASP A 100 7.64 15.48 8.73
N ARG A 101 7.01 16.64 8.95
CA ARG A 101 7.63 17.95 8.71
C ARG A 101 8.67 18.31 9.76
N GLU A 102 8.57 17.69 10.94
CA GLU A 102 9.47 17.95 12.05
C GLU A 102 10.70 17.03 11.98
N ASN A 103 10.55 15.85 11.38
CA ASN A 103 11.65 14.89 11.25
C ASN A 103 11.75 14.26 9.84
N PRO A 104 12.64 14.78 8.98
CA PRO A 104 12.88 14.22 7.64
C PRO A 104 13.31 12.75 7.63
N ASN A 105 13.91 12.23 8.70
CA ASN A 105 14.28 10.82 8.77
C ASN A 105 13.05 9.91 8.85
N HIS A 106 11.95 10.38 9.43
CA HIS A 106 10.70 9.63 9.44
C HIS A 106 10.07 9.55 8.04
N THR A 107 10.10 10.65 7.27
CA THR A 107 9.69 10.64 5.86
C THR A 107 10.59 9.72 5.04
N LYS A 108 11.91 9.78 5.24
CA LYS A 108 12.87 8.88 4.59
C LYS A 108 12.59 7.41 4.93
N ALA A 109 12.31 7.11 6.20
CA ALA A 109 11.94 5.76 6.63
C ALA A 109 10.66 5.28 5.92
N ALA A 110 9.66 6.15 5.73
CA ALA A 110 8.42 5.79 5.04
C ALA A 110 8.65 5.47 3.57
N THR A 111 9.45 6.28 2.91
CA THR A 111 9.86 6.05 1.52
C THR A 111 10.61 4.72 1.37
N LEU A 112 11.66 4.50 2.18
CA LEU A 112 12.44 3.27 2.11
C LEU A 112 11.62 2.02 2.48
N SER A 113 10.67 2.14 3.41
CA SER A 113 9.77 1.03 3.77
C SER A 113 8.83 0.62 2.62
N ILE A 114 8.69 1.47 1.59
CA ILE A 114 7.93 1.14 0.38
C ILE A 114 8.87 0.61 -0.71
N THR A 115 10.01 1.27 -0.95
CA THR A 115 10.87 0.99 -2.11
C THR A 115 11.82 -0.17 -1.91
N GLU A 116 12.30 -0.39 -0.68
CA GLU A 116 13.35 -1.38 -0.40
C GLU A 116 12.79 -2.75 0.00
N VAL A 117 11.47 -2.97 -0.11
CA VAL A 117 10.85 -4.27 0.19
C VAL A 117 11.09 -5.23 -0.98
N PRO A 118 11.81 -6.34 -0.78
CA PRO A 118 12.14 -7.26 -1.86
C PRO A 118 10.89 -7.82 -2.54
N GLY A 119 10.82 -7.70 -3.87
CA GLY A 119 9.71 -8.24 -4.67
C GLY A 119 8.37 -7.54 -4.45
N THR A 120 8.35 -6.38 -3.79
CA THR A 120 7.16 -5.54 -3.67
C THR A 120 6.65 -5.12 -5.04
N GLN A 121 5.32 -5.09 -5.21
CA GLN A 121 4.66 -4.55 -6.40
C GLN A 121 3.84 -3.30 -6.07
N VAL A 122 4.14 -2.68 -4.93
CA VAL A 122 3.56 -1.39 -4.55
C VAL A 122 3.99 -0.32 -5.55
N VAL A 123 3.01 0.33 -6.17
CA VAL A 123 3.25 1.48 -7.04
C VAL A 123 3.50 2.70 -6.17
N PHE A 124 4.65 3.34 -6.35
CA PHE A 124 5.08 4.46 -5.51
C PHE A 124 5.42 5.74 -6.29
N ASN A 125 5.21 5.74 -7.61
CA ASN A 125 5.42 6.92 -8.44
C ASN A 125 4.48 6.95 -9.64
N TRP A 126 4.33 8.13 -10.23
CA TRP A 126 3.68 8.34 -11.52
C TRP A 126 4.51 9.33 -12.35
N TYR A 127 4.93 8.93 -13.54
CA TYR A 127 5.84 9.71 -14.40
C TYR A 127 7.13 10.21 -13.70
N GLY A 128 7.65 9.42 -12.76
CA GLY A 128 8.87 9.77 -12.00
C GLY A 128 8.61 10.56 -10.72
N ASP A 129 7.40 11.08 -10.51
CA ASP A 129 7.05 11.78 -9.27
C ASP A 129 6.59 10.81 -8.18
N LEU A 130 7.29 10.82 -7.05
CA LEU A 130 7.02 9.94 -5.91
C LEU A 130 5.72 10.32 -5.17
N PHE A 131 5.07 9.34 -4.55
CA PHE A 131 3.89 9.56 -3.71
C PHE A 131 4.27 9.87 -2.25
N ILE A 132 4.87 11.04 -2.03
CA ILE A 132 5.28 11.54 -0.70
C ILE A 132 4.38 12.69 -0.23
N GLY A 133 3.95 12.63 1.04
CA GLY A 133 3.22 13.69 1.71
C GLY A 133 1.81 13.92 1.17
N ALA A 134 1.26 15.10 1.45
CA ALA A 134 -0.09 15.48 1.01
C ALA A 134 -0.22 15.59 -0.52
N ASP A 135 0.81 16.13 -1.19
CA ASP A 135 0.83 16.24 -2.64
C ASP A 135 1.01 14.87 -3.30
N GLY A 136 1.82 14.00 -2.70
CA GLY A 136 1.96 12.60 -3.12
C GLY A 136 0.67 11.81 -3.01
N PHE A 137 -0.09 11.99 -1.93
CA PHE A 137 -1.42 11.38 -1.80
C PHE A 137 -2.36 11.88 -2.90
N SER A 138 -2.34 13.18 -3.21
CA SER A 138 -3.17 13.77 -4.27
C SER A 138 -2.77 13.21 -5.65
N ARG A 139 -1.47 13.04 -5.91
CA ARG A 139 -0.97 12.37 -7.12
C ARG A 139 -1.40 10.91 -7.20
N ALA A 140 -1.35 10.16 -6.10
CA ALA A 140 -1.82 8.78 -6.06
C ALA A 140 -3.33 8.68 -6.36
N CYS A 141 -4.14 9.62 -5.84
CA CYS A 141 -5.57 9.71 -6.15
C CYS A 141 -5.80 10.01 -7.65
N ALA A 142 -5.06 10.97 -8.21
CA ALA A 142 -5.13 11.29 -9.63
C ALA A 142 -4.71 10.10 -10.51
N PHE A 143 -3.63 9.41 -10.16
CA PHE A 143 -3.19 8.19 -10.82
C PHE A 143 -4.30 7.11 -10.80
N ALA A 144 -4.86 6.84 -9.63
CA ALA A 144 -5.93 5.86 -9.49
C ALA A 144 -7.16 6.21 -10.35
N ALA A 145 -7.54 7.48 -10.42
CA ALA A 145 -8.68 7.94 -11.22
C ALA A 145 -8.40 7.98 -12.73
N MET A 146 -7.18 8.36 -13.14
CA MET A 146 -6.91 8.81 -14.51
C MET A 146 -5.99 7.91 -15.32
N ALA A 147 -5.17 7.06 -14.69
CA ALA A 147 -4.15 6.29 -15.41
C ALA A 147 -4.80 5.36 -16.44
N GLU A 148 -4.54 5.55 -17.72
CA GLU A 148 -5.10 4.72 -18.80
C GLU A 148 -4.65 3.26 -18.70
N LEU A 149 -3.41 3.06 -18.24
CA LEU A 149 -2.79 1.76 -18.06
C LEU A 149 -2.26 1.61 -16.64
N TRP A 150 -2.53 0.45 -16.06
CA TRP A 150 -2.07 0.08 -14.73
C TRP A 150 -0.94 -0.93 -14.86
N PRO A 151 0.03 -0.92 -13.94
CA PRO A 151 1.07 -1.93 -13.96
C PRO A 151 0.45 -3.32 -13.78
N MET A 152 0.92 -4.27 -14.57
CA MET A 152 0.50 -5.66 -14.46
C MET A 152 1.08 -6.26 -13.18
N ILE A 153 0.19 -6.71 -12.28
CA ILE A 153 0.58 -7.44 -11.08
C ILE A 153 0.82 -8.91 -11.43
N LYS A 154 1.98 -9.42 -11.02
CA LYS A 154 2.36 -10.83 -11.15
C LYS A 154 2.19 -11.55 -9.82
N LEU A 155 1.57 -12.72 -9.82
CA LEU A 155 1.55 -13.55 -8.62
C LEU A 155 2.94 -14.16 -8.40
N PRO A 156 3.57 -13.89 -7.25
CA PRO A 156 4.89 -14.41 -6.96
C PRO A 156 4.83 -15.89 -6.57
N SER A 157 5.92 -16.61 -6.87
CA SER A 157 6.19 -17.91 -6.25
C SER A 157 6.78 -17.66 -4.85
N PRO A 158 6.10 -18.07 -3.76
CA PRO A 158 6.66 -17.94 -2.43
C PRO A 158 7.96 -18.75 -2.31
N LYS A 159 8.88 -18.25 -1.47
CA LYS A 159 9.99 -19.08 -0.98
C LYS A 159 9.43 -20.05 0.06
N ASP A 160 9.92 -21.28 0.06
CA ASP A 160 9.56 -22.24 1.09
C ASP A 160 10.03 -21.73 2.46
N PRO A 161 9.15 -21.73 3.48
CA PRO A 161 9.58 -21.41 4.83
C PRO A 161 10.58 -22.47 5.31
N MET A 162 11.61 -22.03 6.02
CA MET A 162 12.63 -22.91 6.59
C MET A 162 12.68 -22.67 8.10
N ASP A 163 12.17 -23.64 8.85
CA ASP A 163 12.28 -23.67 10.31
C ASP A 163 13.54 -24.43 10.69
N LEU A 164 14.50 -23.73 11.30
CA LEU A 164 15.79 -24.28 11.69
C LEU A 164 15.94 -24.27 13.21
N THR A 165 16.56 -25.31 13.75
CA THR A 165 17.18 -25.25 15.07
C THR A 165 18.39 -24.31 15.06
N LEU A 166 18.85 -23.90 16.25
CA LEU A 166 20.05 -23.06 16.37
C LEU A 166 21.28 -23.71 15.71
N ASP A 167 21.47 -25.02 15.90
CA ASP A 167 22.62 -25.73 15.36
C ASP A 167 22.59 -25.82 13.82
N GLU A 168 21.42 -26.07 13.24
CA GLU A 168 21.24 -26.07 11.78
C GLU A 168 21.48 -24.67 11.19
N ALA A 169 20.99 -23.62 11.86
CA ALA A 169 21.22 -22.24 11.44
C ALA A 169 22.71 -21.85 11.51
N LEU A 170 23.42 -22.23 12.57
CA LEU A 170 24.87 -21.99 12.71
C LEU A 170 25.67 -22.74 11.65
N LYS A 171 25.26 -23.96 11.31
CA LYS A 171 25.90 -24.75 10.24
C LYS A 171 25.76 -24.05 8.89
N LEU A 172 24.54 -23.65 8.51
CA LEU A 172 24.28 -22.96 7.24
C LEU A 172 24.98 -21.60 7.16
N ALA A 173 25.08 -20.86 8.27
CA ALA A 173 25.74 -19.55 8.29
C ALA A 173 27.27 -19.63 8.18
N SER A 174 27.84 -20.82 8.33
CA SER A 174 29.29 -21.07 8.23
C SER A 174 29.73 -21.55 6.84
N GLU A 175 28.78 -21.76 5.92
CA GLU A 175 28.98 -22.11 4.50
C GLU A 175 29.05 -20.84 3.63
#